data_AF-A0A530L6G4-F1
#
_entry.id   AF-A0A530L6G4-F1
#
_cell.length_a   1.000
_cell.length_b   1.000
_cell.length_c   1.000
_cell.angle_alpha   90.00
_cell.angle_beta   90.00
_cell.angle_gamma   90.00
#
_symmetry.space_group_name_H-M   'P 1'
#
loop_
_entity.id
_entity.type
_entity.pdbx_description
1 polymer ?
#
loop_
_entity_poly.entity_id
_entity_poly.type
_entity_poly.pdbx_seq_one_letter_code
_entity_poly.pdbx_strand_id
1 'polypeptide(L)' 'MTKIAILGANGRLGRTVAKAFLDAGYDVRAVTRSGKVPSELKGATAIAGDALDRDALIRATDGIDIIFNGLNPLYT' A
#
# COMPACT_ATOMS: atom_id res chain seq x y z
N MET A 1 11.62 7.53 -10.85
CA MET A 1 11.64 7.02 -9.47
C MET A 1 10.77 5.78 -9.47
N THR A 2 11.27 4.64 -9.00
CA THR A 2 10.52 3.38 -9.02
C THR A 2 9.33 3.47 -8.05
N LYS A 3 8.16 3.03 -8.50
CA LYS A 3 6.90 3.11 -7.78
C LYS A 3 6.52 1.76 -7.19
N ILE A 4 6.11 1.76 -5.93
CA ILE A 4 5.63 0.56 -5.26
C ILE A 4 4.26 0.79 -4.61
N ALA A 5 3.34 -0.16 -4.82
CA ALA A 5 2.09 -0.24 -4.08
C ALA A 5 2.21 -1.24 -2.94
N ILE A 6 1.85 -0.81 -1.74
CA ILE A 6 1.81 -1.63 -0.54
C ILE A 6 0.35 -1.93 -0.21
N LEU A 7 -0.12 -3.13 -0.54
CA LEU A 7 -1.45 -3.58 -0.18
C LEU A 7 -1.46 -4.00 1.29
N GLY A 8 -2.33 -3.39 2.10
CA GLY A 8 -2.37 -3.65 3.54
C GLY A 8 -1.36 -2.80 4.33
N ALA A 9 -1.09 -1.57 3.90
CA ALA A 9 -0.08 -0.70 4.52
C ALA A 9 -0.34 -0.35 6.00
N ASN A 10 -1.56 -0.55 6.53
CA ASN A 10 -1.87 -0.41 7.96
C ASN A 10 -1.45 -1.63 8.80
N GLY A 11 -1.22 -2.79 8.18
CA GLY A 11 -0.78 -4.00 8.85
C GLY A 11 0.65 -3.90 9.35
N ARG A 12 1.04 -4.75 10.31
CA ARG A 12 2.38 -4.70 10.94
C ARG A 12 3.50 -4.82 9.89
N LEU A 13 3.46 -5.85 9.05
CA LEU A 13 4.47 -6.05 8.01
C LEU A 13 4.38 -5.01 6.90
N GLY A 14 3.18 -4.78 6.36
CA GLY A 14 2.98 -3.80 5.27
C GLY A 14 3.47 -2.40 5.65
N ARG A 15 3.29 -1.99 6.91
CA ARG A 15 3.80 -0.72 7.42
C ARG A 15 5.32 -0.65 7.45
N THR A 16 5.98 -1.68 7.98
CA THR A 16 7.44 -1.75 7.99
C THR A 16 8.02 -1.72 6.59
N VAL A 17 7.41 -2.46 5.65
CA VAL A 17 7.81 -2.48 4.24
C VAL A 17 7.62 -1.10 3.60
N ALA A 18 6.45 -0.47 3.78
CA ALA A 18 6.19 0.87 3.24
C ALA A 18 7.22 1.90 3.74
N LYS A 19 7.55 1.87 5.03
CA LYS A 19 8.58 2.74 5.60
C LYS A 19 9.96 2.48 4.99
N ALA A 20 10.36 1.21 4.86
CA ALA A 20 11.65 0.87 4.27
C ALA A 20 11.79 1.37 2.83
N PHE A 21 10.74 1.27 2.01
CA PHE A 21 10.75 1.80 0.64
C PHE A 21 10.75 3.33 0.58
N LEU A 22 10.03 4.00 1.50
CA LEU A 22 10.11 5.47 1.64
C LEU A 22 11.53 5.91 1.98
N ASP A 23 12.14 5.29 2.99
CA ASP A 23 13.50 5.60 3.45
C ASP A 23 14.54 5.33 2.35
N ALA A 24 14.27 4.37 1.46
CA ALA A 24 15.10 4.05 0.28
C ALA A 24 14.85 4.96 -0.93
N GLY A 25 13.94 5.94 -0.85
CA GLY A 25 13.68 6.89 -1.94
C GLY A 25 12.83 6.31 -3.08
N TYR A 26 11.86 5.45 -2.76
CA TYR A 26 10.83 5.03 -3.73
C TYR A 26 9.59 5.93 -3.62
N ASP A 27 8.81 5.98 -4.71
CA ASP A 27 7.47 6.57 -4.67
C ASP A 27 6.50 5.50 -4.14
N VAL A 28 6.09 5.65 -2.88
CA VAL A 28 5.30 4.65 -2.17
C VAL A 28 3.81 5.02 -2.20
N ARG A 29 3.00 4.13 -2.78
CA ARG A 29 1.55 4.15 -2.68
C ARG A 29 1.09 3.18 -1.60
N ALA A 30 0.55 3.70 -0.52
CA ALA A 30 0.05 2.93 0.60
C ALA A 30 -1.45 2.67 0.46
N VAL A 31 -1.83 1.42 0.17
CA VAL A 31 -3.23 1.03 -0.02
C VAL A 31 -3.79 0.48 1.29
N THR A 32 -4.83 1.12 1.81
CA THR A 32 -5.54 0.70 3.02
C THR A 32 -7.04 0.79 2.79
N ARG A 33 -7.83 0.04 3.56
CA ARG A 33 -9.31 0.10 3.42
C ARG A 33 -9.87 1.50 3.67
N SER A 34 -9.29 2.26 4.58
CA SER A 34 -9.77 3.60 4.97
C SER A 34 -9.11 4.75 4.19
N GLY A 35 -8.11 4.47 3.35
CA GLY A 35 -7.27 5.50 2.74
C GLY A 35 -6.46 6.33 3.74
N LYS A 36 -6.42 5.91 5.01
CA LYS A 36 -5.61 6.55 6.06
C LYS A 36 -4.37 5.70 6.32
N VAL A 37 -3.27 6.38 6.60
CA VAL A 37 -1.98 5.80 6.95
C VAL A 37 -1.48 6.38 8.28
N PRO A 38 -0.70 5.62 9.06
CA PRO A 38 -0.05 6.13 10.26
C PRO A 38 0.97 7.23 9.93
N SER A 39 1.29 8.08 10.91
CA SER A 39 2.20 9.23 10.77
C SER A 39 3.60 8.83 10.32
N GLU A 40 4.06 7.63 10.65
CA GLU A 40 5.37 7.10 10.23
C GLU A 40 5.48 6.83 8.72
N LEU A 41 4.35 6.81 7.99
CA LEU A 41 4.29 6.74 6.53
C LEU A 41 4.06 8.11 5.88
N LYS A 42 4.35 9.20 6.61
CA LYS A 42 4.33 10.56 6.04
C LYS A 42 5.27 10.62 4.84
N GLY A 43 4.72 10.90 3.67
CA GLY A 43 5.43 10.88 2.39
C GLY A 43 4.88 9.84 1.41
N ALA A 44 4.17 8.81 1.89
CA ALA A 44 3.45 7.89 1.01
C ALA A 44 2.17 8.55 0.48
N THR A 45 1.80 8.21 -0.76
CA THR A 45 0.48 8.50 -1.32
C THR A 45 -0.53 7.51 -0.74
N ALA A 46 -1.44 7.98 0.10
CA ALA A 46 -2.46 7.14 0.73
C ALA A 46 -3.66 6.95 -0.21
N ILE A 47 -4.05 5.69 -0.46
CA ILE A 47 -5.16 5.33 -1.33
C ILE A 47 -6.12 4.39 -0.58
N ALA A 48 -7.42 4.70 -0.68
CA ALA A 48 -8.46 3.80 -0.20
C ALA A 48 -8.69 2.66 -1.20
N GLY A 49 -8.68 1.42 -0.72
CA GLY A 49 -8.97 0.24 -1.55
C GLY A 49 -9.36 -0.96 -0.70
N ASP A 50 -10.42 -1.66 -1.12
CA ASP A 50 -10.79 -2.97 -0.59
C ASP A 50 -10.10 -4.06 -1.41
N ALA A 51 -9.55 -5.06 -0.73
CA ALA A 51 -8.92 -6.21 -1.35
C ALA A 51 -9.91 -7.13 -2.09
N LEU A 52 -11.19 -7.09 -1.70
CA LEU A 52 -12.24 -7.88 -2.33
C LEU A 52 -12.88 -7.16 -3.53
N ASP A 53 -12.55 -5.88 -3.74
CA ASP A 53 -12.97 -5.12 -4.91
C ASP A 53 -11.85 -5.12 -5.96
N ARG A 54 -12.05 -5.96 -6.99
CA ARG A 54 -11.10 -6.12 -8.10
C ARG A 54 -10.81 -4.80 -8.81
N ASP A 55 -11.83 -4.00 -9.09
CA ASP A 55 -11.65 -2.78 -9.87
C ASP A 55 -11.00 -1.68 -9.02
N ALA A 56 -11.28 -1.65 -7.72
CA ALA A 56 -10.56 -0.80 -6.78
C ALA A 56 -9.07 -1.15 -6.72
N LEU A 57 -8.72 -2.44 -6.67
CA LEU A 57 -7.31 -2.86 -6.70
C LEU A 57 -6.62 -2.48 -8.01
N ILE A 58 -7.26 -2.70 -9.16
CA ILE A 58 -6.72 -2.30 -10.47
C ILE A 58 -6.41 -0.80 -10.49
N ARG A 59 -7.36 0.04 -10.06
CA ARG A 59 -7.14 1.50 -9.99
C ARG A 59 -6.05 1.86 -8.98
N ALA A 60 -6.00 1.19 -7.83
CA ALA A 60 -5.01 1.45 -6.80
C ALA A 60 -3.59 1.08 -7.23
N THR A 61 -3.42 0.05 -8.07
CA THR A 61 -2.11 -0.41 -8.55
C THR A 61 -1.76 0.08 -9.95
N ASP A 62 -2.59 0.92 -10.56
CA ASP A 62 -2.30 1.46 -11.89
C ASP A 62 -1.02 2.30 -11.91
N GLY A 63 -0.19 2.05 -12.94
CA GLY A 63 1.09 2.72 -13.16
C GLY A 63 2.18 2.44 -12.11
N ILE A 64 2.06 1.34 -11.36
CA ILE A 64 3.01 0.90 -10.34
C ILE A 64 3.97 -0.15 -10.91
N ASP A 65 5.26 -0.07 -10.54
CA ASP A 65 6.29 -1.02 -11.00
C ASP A 65 6.31 -2.31 -10.14
N ILE A 66 6.05 -2.17 -8.84
CA ILE A 66 6.16 -3.25 -7.85
C ILE A 66 4.90 -3.30 -6.98
N ILE A 67 4.36 -4.50 -6.74
CA ILE A 67 3.27 -4.70 -5.79
C ILE A 67 3.79 -5.56 -4.63
N PHE A 68 3.72 -5.02 -3.42
CA PHE A 68 3.84 -5.82 -2.20
C PHE A 68 2.44 -6.18 -1.70
N ASN A 69 2.15 -7.49 -1.67
CA ASN A 69 0.91 -7.99 -1.10
C ASN A 69 1.10 -8.34 0.39
N GLY A 70 0.72 -7.41 1.28
CA GLY A 70 0.67 -7.61 2.73
C GLY A 70 -0.75 -7.81 3.27
N LEU A 71 -1.70 -8.18 2.41
CA LEU A 71 -3.08 -8.40 2.79
C LEU A 71 -3.21 -9.68 3.64
N ASN A 72 -4.03 -9.60 4.68
CA ASN A 72 -4.41 -10.74 5.49
C ASN A 72 -5.93 -10.77 5.66
N PRO A 73 -6.69 -11.05 4.59
CA PRO A 73 -8.14 -11.19 4.69
C PRO A 73 -8.47 -12.42 5.53
N LEU A 74 -9.65 -12.41 6.15
CA LEU A 74 -10.18 -13.64 6.72
C LEU A 74 -10.43 -14.62 5.58
N TYR A 75 -9.83 -15.80 5.66
CA TYR A 75 -10.18 -16.90 4.79
C TYR A 75 -11.45 -17.54 5.36
N THR A 76 -12.54 -17.44 4.61
CA THR A 76 -13.81 -18.13 4.88
C THR A 76 -13.95 -19.34 3.98
#